data_AF-A0A924QUN2-F1
#
_entry.id   AF-A0A924QUN2-F1
#
_cell.length_a   1.000
_cell.length_b   1.000
_cell.length_c   1.000
_cell.angle_alpha   90.00
_cell.angle_beta   90.00
_cell.angle_gamma   90.00
#
_symmetry.space_group_name_H-M   'P 1'
#
loop_
_entity.id
_entity.type
_entity.pdbx_description
1 polymer ?
#
loop_
_entity_poly.entity_id
_entity_poly.type
_entity_poly.pdbx_seq_one_letter_code
_entity_poly.pdbx_strand_id
1 'polypeptide(L)'
;MTEVTNLTDLRNLPITTQTVYVKGYDILGDGGGGWFLWRDETIFKTGIYSNENYGTIIKSNVVANDVGSWIRQYDGYINILWFGALGFGNDYTLNFQSAIDYASLNSKLNPTFKGSTVFIPNGSYFISHITLKNSVTLLGESLENTIIYAMP
;
A
#
# COMPACT_ATOMS: atom_id res chain seq x y z
N MET A 1 -13.57 0.51 -18.83
CA MET A 1 -12.99 0.39 -17.48
C MET A 1 -12.17 -0.87 -17.48
N THR A 2 -10.87 -0.76 -17.20
CA THR A 2 -9.96 -1.91 -17.20
C THR A 2 -9.93 -2.51 -15.80
N GLU A 3 -10.03 -3.83 -15.71
CA GLU A 3 -9.94 -4.55 -14.44
C GLU A 3 -8.84 -5.60 -14.52
N VAL A 4 -8.11 -5.80 -13.42
CA VAL A 4 -7.09 -6.84 -13.25
C VAL A 4 -7.30 -7.55 -11.92
N THR A 5 -6.85 -8.80 -11.80
CA THR A 5 -7.15 -9.62 -10.62
C THR A 5 -6.44 -9.11 -9.38
N ASN A 6 -5.14 -8.83 -9.52
CA ASN A 6 -4.25 -8.52 -8.40
C ASN A 6 -3.11 -7.57 -8.83
N LEU A 7 -2.21 -7.25 -7.90
CA LEU A 7 -1.09 -6.33 -8.20
C LEU A 7 -0.06 -6.94 -9.15
N THR A 8 0.08 -8.27 -9.19
CA THR A 8 0.93 -8.96 -10.17
C THR A 8 0.44 -8.71 -11.60
N ASP A 9 -0.87 -8.84 -11.82
CA ASP A 9 -1.48 -8.53 -13.12
C ASP A 9 -1.34 -7.03 -13.47
N LEU A 10 -1.49 -6.13 -12.49
CA LEU A 10 -1.31 -4.69 -12.68
C LEU A 10 0.12 -4.35 -13.17
N ARG A 11 1.16 -4.99 -12.62
CA ARG A 11 2.56 -4.77 -13.03
C ARG A 11 2.78 -5.07 -14.51
N ASN A 12 2.07 -6.07 -15.03
CA ASN A 12 2.20 -6.55 -16.41
C ASN A 12 1.22 -5.88 -17.38
N LEU A 13 0.33 -5.03 -16.88
CA LEU A 13 -0.63 -4.30 -17.71
C LEU A 13 0.09 -3.26 -18.59
N PRO A 14 -0.18 -3.19 -19.90
CA PRO A 14 0.29 -2.10 -20.75
C PRO A 14 -0.11 -0.74 -20.18
N ILE A 15 0.81 0.22 -20.23
CA ILE A 15 0.59 1.56 -19.69
C ILE A 15 -0.62 2.21 -20.37
N THR A 16 -1.53 2.75 -19.58
CA THR A 16 -2.75 3.43 -20.04
C THR A 16 -3.05 4.65 -19.18
N THR A 17 -3.73 5.63 -19.76
CA THR A 17 -4.25 6.82 -19.06
C THR A 17 -5.58 6.56 -18.37
N GLN A 18 -6.21 5.41 -18.63
CA GLN A 18 -7.47 5.03 -17.98
C GLN A 18 -7.23 4.59 -16.53
N THR A 19 -8.23 4.83 -15.68
CA THR A 19 -8.26 4.23 -14.34
C THR A 19 -8.44 2.72 -14.44
N VAL A 20 -7.64 1.99 -13.67
CA VAL A 20 -7.65 0.52 -13.59
C VAL A 20 -8.20 0.12 -12.22
N TYR A 21 -9.12 -0.84 -12.18
CA TYR A 21 -9.56 -1.46 -10.94
C TYR A 21 -8.79 -2.75 -10.70
N VAL A 22 -8.20 -2.90 -9.52
CA VAL A 22 -7.55 -4.12 -9.06
C VAL A 22 -8.47 -4.79 -8.04
N LYS A 23 -8.75 -6.08 -8.21
CA LYS A 23 -9.74 -6.78 -7.37
C LYS A 23 -9.21 -7.33 -6.04
N GLY A 24 -7.89 -7.36 -5.85
CA GLY A 24 -7.21 -7.82 -4.64
C GLY A 24 -5.73 -7.44 -4.61
N TYR A 25 -5.05 -7.66 -3.48
CA TYR A 25 -3.59 -7.54 -3.41
C TYR A 25 -2.91 -8.71 -4.12
N ASP A 26 -3.28 -9.94 -3.74
CA ASP A 26 -2.76 -11.20 -4.29
C ASP A 26 -3.88 -12.07 -4.85
N ILE A 27 -4.99 -12.22 -4.11
CA ILE A 27 -6.16 -13.00 -4.54
C ILE A 27 -7.41 -12.14 -4.57
N LEU A 28 -8.38 -12.55 -5.40
CA LEU A 28 -9.67 -11.87 -5.53
C LEU A 28 -10.35 -11.72 -4.15
N GLY A 29 -10.69 -10.49 -3.77
CA GLY A 29 -11.49 -10.22 -2.58
C GLY A 29 -10.74 -10.24 -1.25
N ASP A 30 -9.40 -10.24 -1.25
CA ASP A 30 -8.58 -10.16 -0.02
C ASP A 30 -8.61 -8.79 0.69
N GLY A 31 -9.40 -7.84 0.18
CA GLY A 31 -9.51 -6.48 0.72
C GLY A 31 -8.34 -5.56 0.35
N GLY A 32 -7.33 -6.06 -0.34
CA GLY A 32 -6.17 -5.31 -0.83
C GLY A 32 -6.36 -4.63 -2.18
N GLY A 33 -7.50 -4.85 -2.85
CA GLY A 33 -7.86 -4.24 -4.14
C GLY A 33 -8.10 -2.73 -4.08
N GLY A 34 -8.36 -2.10 -5.22
CA GLY A 34 -8.63 -0.66 -5.31
C GLY A 34 -8.42 -0.07 -6.70
N TRP A 35 -8.61 1.25 -6.82
CA TRP A 35 -8.41 1.98 -8.07
C TRP A 35 -6.97 2.45 -8.22
N PHE A 36 -6.42 2.34 -9.42
CA PHE A 36 -5.07 2.79 -9.75
C PHE A 36 -5.06 3.66 -11.00
N LEU A 37 -4.13 4.61 -11.02
CA LEU A 37 -3.87 5.49 -12.17
C LEU A 37 -2.37 5.50 -12.44
N TRP A 38 -1.98 5.42 -13.72
CA TRP A 38 -0.59 5.60 -14.11
C TRP A 38 -0.18 7.06 -13.91
N ARG A 39 0.98 7.28 -13.30
CA ARG A 39 1.54 8.61 -13.01
C ARG A 39 3.02 8.63 -13.39
N ASP A 40 3.42 9.65 -14.13
CA ASP A 40 4.77 9.84 -14.68
C ASP A 40 5.37 11.20 -14.30
N GLU A 41 4.83 11.86 -13.28
CA GLU A 41 5.43 13.07 -12.74
C GLU A 41 6.75 12.78 -12.03
N THR A 42 7.65 13.78 -11.98
CA THR A 42 8.99 13.67 -11.39
C THR A 42 9.00 13.03 -9.99
N ILE A 43 7.99 13.32 -9.16
CA ILE A 43 7.89 12.78 -7.80
C ILE A 43 7.79 11.23 -7.76
N PHE A 44 7.25 10.61 -8.81
CA PHE A 44 7.07 9.16 -8.97
C PHE A 44 8.18 8.50 -9.80
N LYS A 45 8.97 9.30 -10.52
CA LYS A 45 10.10 8.84 -11.33
C LYS A 45 11.40 8.83 -10.55
N THR A 46 11.70 9.95 -9.89
CA THR A 46 12.98 10.17 -9.19
C THR A 46 12.83 10.88 -7.84
N GLY A 47 11.62 11.33 -7.47
CA GLY A 47 11.38 12.02 -6.20
C GLY A 47 11.09 11.08 -5.01
N ILE A 48 10.42 11.63 -4.00
CA ILE A 48 10.18 10.95 -2.72
C ILE A 48 9.24 9.74 -2.82
N TYR A 49 8.48 9.63 -3.91
CA TYR A 49 7.55 8.52 -4.20
C TYR A 49 8.06 7.66 -5.36
N SER A 50 9.36 7.71 -5.65
CA SER A 50 9.97 6.97 -6.77
C SER A 50 10.15 5.49 -6.51
N ASN A 51 10.17 5.06 -5.24
CA ASN A 51 10.35 3.66 -4.88
C ASN A 51 9.01 2.93 -4.81
N GLU A 52 9.00 1.70 -5.29
CA GLU A 52 7.89 0.77 -5.09
C GLU A 52 7.72 0.49 -3.59
N ASN A 53 6.46 0.42 -3.15
CA ASN A 53 6.11 0.00 -1.79
C ASN A 53 5.14 -1.18 -1.77
N TYR A 54 4.92 -1.79 -2.93
CA TYR A 54 4.09 -2.98 -3.11
C TYR A 54 2.62 -2.82 -2.74
N GLY A 55 2.13 -1.61 -2.42
CA GLY A 55 0.71 -1.43 -2.07
C GLY A 55 0.03 -0.18 -2.61
N THR A 56 0.68 0.98 -2.52
CA THR A 56 0.13 2.26 -3.04
C THR A 56 0.90 2.81 -4.23
N ILE A 57 2.16 2.41 -4.40
CA ILE A 57 3.03 2.75 -5.51
C ILE A 57 3.54 1.43 -6.09
N ILE A 58 3.09 1.09 -7.29
CA ILE A 58 3.41 -0.15 -7.98
C ILE A 58 4.18 0.16 -9.26
N LYS A 59 5.38 -0.43 -9.40
CA LYS A 59 6.17 -0.27 -10.62
C LYS A 59 5.66 -1.23 -11.69
N SER A 60 5.83 -0.83 -12.95
CA SER A 60 5.46 -1.66 -14.07
C SER A 60 6.63 -2.54 -14.49
N ASN A 61 6.34 -3.76 -14.93
CA ASN A 61 7.31 -4.64 -15.59
C ASN A 61 7.42 -4.34 -17.10
N VAL A 62 6.55 -3.50 -17.66
CA VAL A 62 6.51 -3.21 -19.10
C VAL A 62 7.31 -1.97 -19.50
N VAL A 63 7.76 -1.16 -18.54
CA VAL A 63 8.60 0.03 -18.73
C VAL A 63 9.66 0.10 -17.62
N ALA A 64 10.72 0.89 -17.82
CA ALA A 64 11.74 1.08 -16.79
C ALA A 64 11.19 1.79 -15.53
N ASN A 65 11.82 1.52 -14.38
CA ASN A 65 11.34 1.99 -13.07
C ASN A 65 11.29 3.51 -12.92
N ASP A 66 12.07 4.25 -13.70
CA ASP A 66 12.14 5.71 -13.70
C ASP A 66 11.17 6.36 -14.72
N VAL A 67 10.31 5.59 -15.39
CA VAL A 67 9.32 6.11 -16.34
C VAL A 67 8.04 6.59 -15.64
N GLY A 68 7.57 5.86 -14.62
CA GLY A 68 6.37 6.20 -13.87
C GLY A 68 5.96 5.08 -12.91
N SER A 69 4.75 5.15 -12.36
CA SER A 69 4.20 4.14 -11.45
C SER A 69 2.67 4.10 -11.50
N TRP A 70 2.10 2.95 -11.22
CA TRP A 70 0.68 2.85 -10.88
C TRP A 70 0.48 3.32 -9.45
N ILE A 71 -0.36 4.33 -9.28
CA ILE A 71 -0.62 4.97 -7.99
C ILE A 71 -2.04 4.65 -7.55
N ARG A 72 -2.18 4.11 -6.35
CA ARG A 72 -3.48 3.86 -5.72
C ARG A 72 -4.22 5.18 -5.49
N GLN A 73 -5.48 5.21 -5.90
CA GLN A 73 -6.42 6.28 -5.59
C GLN A 73 -7.19 5.89 -4.33
N TYR A 74 -7.11 6.72 -3.29
CA TYR A 74 -7.77 6.47 -2.01
C TYR A 74 -8.07 7.79 -1.29
N ASP A 75 -9.01 7.73 -0.35
CA ASP A 75 -9.26 8.78 0.65
C ASP A 75 -9.28 8.14 2.05
N GLY A 76 -9.04 8.93 3.09
CA GLY A 76 -8.97 8.46 4.47
C GLY A 76 -7.64 7.81 4.84
N TYR A 77 -7.70 6.68 5.54
CA TYR A 77 -6.54 6.03 6.17
C TYR A 77 -5.81 5.06 5.24
N ILE A 78 -4.51 4.90 5.46
CA ILE A 78 -3.67 3.93 4.73
C ILE A 78 -3.95 2.54 5.29
N ASN A 79 -4.62 1.67 4.53
CA ASN A 79 -4.99 0.34 5.03
C ASN A 79 -3.85 -0.68 4.79
N ILE A 80 -3.47 -1.43 5.83
CA ILE A 80 -2.41 -2.45 5.74
C ILE A 80 -2.74 -3.60 4.77
N LEU A 81 -4.02 -3.86 4.48
CA LEU A 81 -4.43 -4.86 3.48
C LEU A 81 -3.88 -4.53 2.09
N TRP A 82 -3.71 -3.23 1.78
CA TRP A 82 -3.15 -2.80 0.51
C TRP A 82 -1.69 -3.21 0.33
N PHE A 83 -1.00 -3.52 1.42
CA PHE A 83 0.38 -3.98 1.42
C PHE A 83 0.46 -5.51 1.59
N GLY A 84 -0.67 -6.22 1.62
CA GLY A 84 -0.71 -7.69 1.77
C GLY A 84 -0.79 -8.19 3.21
N ALA A 85 -1.01 -7.31 4.19
CA ALA A 85 -1.21 -7.74 5.58
C ALA A 85 -2.64 -8.22 5.83
N LEU A 86 -2.95 -9.46 5.45
CA LEU A 86 -4.33 -9.98 5.42
C LEU A 86 -4.90 -10.41 6.79
N GLY A 87 -4.07 -10.53 7.83
CA GLY A 87 -4.54 -10.82 9.19
C GLY A 87 -4.88 -12.29 9.45
N PHE A 88 -4.30 -13.22 8.69
CA PHE A 88 -4.53 -14.67 8.82
C PHE A 88 -3.48 -15.39 9.68
N GLY A 89 -2.80 -14.68 10.58
CA GLY A 89 -1.80 -15.28 11.48
C GLY A 89 -0.42 -15.53 10.85
N ASN A 90 -0.07 -14.84 9.76
CA ASN A 90 1.28 -14.87 9.19
C ASN A 90 2.18 -13.77 9.78
N ASP A 91 3.48 -13.84 9.48
CA ASP A 91 4.40 -12.72 9.69
C ASP A 91 4.10 -11.59 8.69
N TYR A 92 3.73 -10.43 9.22
CA TYR A 92 3.42 -9.24 8.46
C TYR A 92 4.36 -8.07 8.77
N THR A 93 5.53 -8.35 9.35
CA THR A 93 6.54 -7.36 9.73
C THR A 93 6.83 -6.37 8.60
N LEU A 94 7.13 -6.87 7.40
CA LEU A 94 7.49 -6.03 6.25
C LEU A 94 6.30 -5.24 5.72
N ASN A 95 5.10 -5.83 5.72
CA ASN A 95 3.88 -5.20 5.24
C ASN A 95 3.49 -4.01 6.14
N PHE A 96 3.59 -4.20 7.46
CA PHE A 96 3.39 -3.12 8.44
C PHE A 96 4.42 -2.01 8.27
N GLN A 97 5.70 -2.35 8.18
CA GLN A 97 6.74 -1.34 8.03
C GLN A 97 6.57 -0.54 6.74
N SER A 98 6.18 -1.18 5.64
CA SER A 98 5.91 -0.52 4.34
C SER A 98 4.76 0.50 4.45
N ALA A 99 3.67 0.15 5.16
CA ALA A 99 2.56 1.06 5.41
C ALA A 99 2.97 2.24 6.29
N ILE A 100 3.73 1.99 7.36
CA ILE A 100 4.24 3.02 8.28
C ILE A 100 5.20 3.98 7.56
N ASP A 101 6.11 3.45 6.74
CA ASP A 101 7.07 4.25 5.99
C ASP A 101 6.35 5.14 4.97
N TYR A 102 5.34 4.61 4.26
CA TYR A 102 4.51 5.40 3.36
C TYR A 102 3.71 6.48 4.10
N ALA A 103 3.12 6.16 5.25
CA ALA A 103 2.43 7.13 6.10
C ALA A 103 3.37 8.25 6.59
N SER A 104 4.62 7.91 6.89
CA SER A 104 5.64 8.89 7.28
C SER A 104 6.07 9.79 6.12
N LEU A 105 6.10 9.29 4.88
CA LEU A 105 6.33 10.14 3.71
C LEU A 105 5.20 11.18 3.56
N ASN A 106 3.96 10.77 3.82
CA ASN A 106 2.78 11.62 3.73
C ASN A 106 2.64 12.63 4.87
N SER A 107 3.49 12.59 5.90
CA SER A 107 3.54 13.59 6.98
C SER A 107 4.62 14.66 6.77
N LYS A 108 5.45 14.55 5.72
CA LYS A 108 6.47 15.55 5.37
C LYS A 108 5.83 16.84 4.84
N LEU A 109 6.59 17.94 4.83
CA LEU A 109 6.12 19.26 4.38
C LEU A 109 5.60 19.22 2.93
N ASN A 110 4.37 19.72 2.72
CA ASN A 110 3.66 19.78 1.43
C ASN A 110 3.57 18.43 0.67
N PRO A 111 3.04 17.37 1.29
CA PRO A 111 3.02 16.05 0.68
C PRO A 111 1.94 16.00 -0.41
N THR A 112 2.24 15.32 -1.52
CA THR A 112 1.30 15.12 -2.63
C THR A 112 0.11 14.29 -2.18
N PHE A 113 0.35 13.23 -1.41
CA PHE A 113 -0.71 12.47 -0.75
C PHE A 113 -0.94 12.99 0.66
N LYS A 114 -2.15 12.75 1.18
CA LYS A 114 -2.54 13.10 2.54
C LYS A 114 -2.74 11.84 3.37
N GLY A 115 -2.76 12.02 4.69
CA GLY A 115 -2.99 10.95 5.66
C GLY A 115 -1.68 10.31 6.14
N SER A 116 -1.49 10.30 7.45
CA SER A 116 -0.40 9.61 8.14
C SER A 116 -0.90 8.58 9.15
N THR A 117 -2.18 8.22 9.05
CA THR A 117 -2.79 7.17 9.85
C THR A 117 -2.79 5.87 9.06
N VAL A 118 -2.21 4.83 9.66
CA VAL A 118 -2.26 3.45 9.18
C VAL A 118 -3.42 2.74 9.88
N PHE A 119 -4.38 2.28 9.10
CA PHE A 119 -5.53 1.52 9.56
C PHE A 119 -5.23 0.01 9.51
N ILE A 120 -5.57 -0.66 10.61
CA ILE A 120 -5.32 -2.08 10.85
C ILE A 120 -6.69 -2.73 11.08
N PRO A 121 -7.24 -3.45 10.07
CA PRO A 121 -8.51 -4.14 10.22
C PRO A 121 -8.50 -5.22 11.29
N ASN A 122 -9.65 -5.82 11.54
CA ASN A 122 -9.75 -7.03 12.33
C ASN A 122 -8.90 -8.16 11.70
N GLY A 123 -8.16 -8.88 12.54
CA GLY A 123 -7.27 -9.94 12.12
C GLY A 123 -6.21 -10.26 13.17
N SER A 124 -5.47 -11.33 12.91
CA SER A 124 -4.31 -11.76 13.68
C SER A 124 -3.04 -11.49 12.90
N TYR A 125 -2.16 -10.64 13.43
CA TYR A 125 -0.95 -10.19 12.76
C TYR A 125 0.27 -10.52 13.60
N PHE A 126 1.16 -11.41 13.13
CA PHE A 126 2.44 -11.62 13.81
C PHE A 126 3.46 -10.61 13.28
N ILE A 127 4.22 -10.00 14.18
CA ILE A 127 5.30 -9.07 13.85
C ILE A 127 6.52 -9.36 14.73
N SER A 128 7.72 -9.29 14.15
CA SER A 128 8.96 -9.38 14.92
C SER A 128 9.30 -8.03 15.57
N HIS A 129 9.34 -6.97 14.77
CA HIS A 129 9.58 -5.60 15.21
C HIS A 129 9.01 -4.61 14.19
N ILE A 130 8.56 -3.45 14.64
CA ILE A 130 8.21 -2.33 13.78
C ILE A 130 8.83 -1.06 14.33
N THR A 131 9.24 -0.15 13.45
CA THR A 131 9.68 1.20 13.84
C THR A 131 8.54 2.17 13.55
N LEU A 132 7.83 2.60 14.60
CA LEU A 132 6.85 3.67 14.46
C LEU A 132 7.57 5.00 14.19
N LYS A 133 7.26 5.62 13.06
CA LYS A 133 7.87 6.89 12.63
C LYS A 133 7.11 8.09 13.20
N ASN A 134 7.80 9.23 13.28
CA ASN A 134 7.19 10.47 13.71
C ASN A 134 5.95 10.82 12.88
N SER A 135 4.94 11.36 13.56
CA SER A 135 3.67 11.80 12.96
C SER A 135 2.85 10.67 12.30
N VAL A 136 3.19 9.40 12.55
CA VAL A 136 2.37 8.26 12.12
C VAL A 136 1.48 7.81 13.27
N THR A 137 0.20 7.58 12.97
CA THR A 137 -0.78 7.00 13.90
C THR A 137 -1.12 5.59 13.45
N LEU A 138 -1.17 4.63 14.38
CA LEU A 138 -1.76 3.32 14.13
C LEU A 138 -3.19 3.31 14.69
N LEU A 139 -4.16 2.91 13.88
CA LEU A 139 -5.56 2.82 14.27
C LEU A 139 -6.06 1.40 14.01
N GLY A 140 -6.42 0.69 15.08
CA GLY A 140 -7.11 -0.59 14.99
C GLY A 140 -8.60 -0.42 14.73
N GLU A 141 -9.22 -1.42 14.11
CA GLU A 141 -10.68 -1.47 13.90
C GLU A 141 -11.43 -1.85 15.18
N SER A 142 -10.85 -2.74 16.00
CA SER A 142 -11.47 -3.22 17.24
C SER A 142 -10.44 -3.46 18.33
N LEU A 143 -10.86 -3.27 19.59
CA LEU A 143 -10.06 -3.63 20.76
C LEU A 143 -9.89 -5.14 20.92
N GLU A 144 -10.86 -5.93 20.48
CA GLU A 144 -10.88 -7.38 20.71
C GLU A 144 -10.48 -8.20 19.47
N ASN A 145 -10.63 -7.61 18.27
CA ASN A 145 -10.46 -8.35 17.01
C ASN A 145 -9.32 -7.84 16.14
N THR A 146 -8.74 -6.67 16.42
CA THR A 146 -7.47 -6.24 15.81
C THR A 146 -6.33 -6.62 16.74
N ILE A 147 -5.69 -7.77 16.51
CA ILE A 147 -4.67 -8.30 17.42
C ILE A 147 -3.31 -8.39 16.72
N ILE A 148 -2.32 -7.70 17.30
CA ILE A 148 -0.93 -7.74 16.88
C ILE A 148 -0.15 -8.58 17.90
N TYR A 149 0.42 -9.68 17.45
CA TYR A 149 1.23 -10.59 18.24
C TYR A 149 2.71 -10.31 18.01
N ALA A 150 3.50 -10.32 19.08
CA ALA A 150 4.95 -10.44 18.94
C ALA A 150 5.28 -11.85 18.46
N MET A 151 6.21 -11.96 17.50
CA MET A 151 6.79 -13.24 17.13
C MET A 151 7.65 -13.77 18.29
N PRO A 152 7.64 -15.09 18.53
CA PRO A 152 8.50 -15.73 19.52
C PRO A 152 9.99 -15.62 19.15
#